data_AF-A4WPM5-F1
#
_entry.id   AF-A4WPM5-F1
#
_cell.length_a   1.000
_cell.length_b   1.000
_cell.length_c   1.000
_cell.angle_alpha   90.00
_cell.angle_beta   90.00
_cell.angle_gamma   90.00
#
_symmetry.space_group_name_H-M   'P 1'
#
loop_
_entity.id
_entity.type
_entity.pdbx_description
1 polymer ?
#
loop_
_entity_poly.entity_id
_entity_poly.type
_entity_poly.pdbx_seq_one_letter_code
_entity_poly.pdbx_strand_id
1 'polypeptide(L)'
;MDTDVQTYVTSHRHEQGYAGRIEVVTGPTGRRRWPEHVKAAMVLETFRDGVSVSDVARKHGVSAPQLHAWRRAAREGLLPMPEDEALGLIPIVVADGGQSGGGGSDACLTLEIGDVRILVPAVFDPVHLGRVIAAVRSAA
;
A
#
# COMPACT_ATOMS: atom_id res chain seq x y z
N MET A 1 13.76 27.27 17.29
CA MET A 1 13.36 26.87 18.64
C MET A 1 12.45 25.67 18.45
N ASP A 2 12.81 24.44 18.78
CA ASP A 2 13.59 23.99 19.93
C ASP A 2 14.43 22.76 19.56
N THR A 3 15.60 22.65 20.16
CA THR A 3 16.64 21.66 19.89
C THR A 3 16.60 20.65 21.02
N ASP A 4 15.98 19.49 20.82
CA ASP A 4 16.01 18.45 21.85
C ASP A 4 16.23 17.06 21.22
N VAL A 5 17.48 16.82 20.84
CA VAL A 5 17.99 15.48 20.51
C VAL A 5 18.57 14.90 21.81
N GLN A 6 17.70 14.33 22.64
CA GLN A 6 18.08 13.68 23.88
C GLN A 6 18.87 12.40 23.59
N THR A 7 20.18 12.52 23.74
CA THR A 7 21.16 11.46 23.48
C THR A 7 21.34 10.64 24.75
N TYR A 8 20.63 9.51 24.85
CA TYR A 8 20.88 8.51 25.90
C TYR A 8 21.74 7.38 25.32
N VAL A 9 22.96 7.23 25.84
CA VAL A 9 23.86 6.11 25.53
C VAL A 9 23.63 5.01 26.55
N THR A 10 23.13 3.85 26.11
CA THR A 10 23.12 2.63 26.93
C THR A 10 24.28 1.73 26.46
N SER A 11 25.34 1.65 27.27
CA SER A 11 26.46 0.75 27.02
C SER A 11 26.23 -0.60 27.71
N HIS A 12 26.13 -1.69 26.94
CA HIS A 12 26.24 -3.04 27.48
C HIS A 12 27.71 -3.48 27.45
N ARG A 13 28.33 -3.64 28.64
CA ARG A 13 29.62 -4.34 28.76
C ARG A 13 29.35 -5.84 28.63
N HIS A 14 30.06 -6.51 27.73
CA HIS A 14 30.17 -7.96 27.72
C HIS A 14 31.66 -8.32 27.92
N GLU A 15 31.92 -9.24 28.85
CA GLU A 15 33.23 -9.50 29.47
C GLU A 15 34.17 -10.40 28.64
N GLN A 16 34.00 -10.49 27.33
CA GLN A 16 34.90 -11.21 26.43
C GLN A 16 35.28 -10.31 25.25
N GLY A 17 36.55 -9.93 25.20
CA GLY A 17 37.07 -8.90 24.30
C GLY A 17 36.88 -9.25 22.82
N TYR A 18 36.23 -8.35 22.09
CA TYR A 18 36.17 -8.38 20.62
C TYR A 18 37.54 -7.97 20.05
N ALA A 19 38.20 -8.87 19.32
CA ALA A 19 39.50 -8.64 18.68
C ALA A 19 39.40 -8.19 17.20
N GLY A 20 38.35 -7.45 16.84
CA GLY A 20 38.21 -6.83 15.52
C GLY A 20 38.51 -5.32 15.58
N ARG A 21 38.99 -4.76 14.45
CA ARG A 21 39.16 -3.30 14.31
C ARG A 21 37.78 -2.63 14.39
N ILE A 22 37.57 -1.83 15.44
CA ILE A 22 36.38 -0.99 15.57
C ILE A 22 36.70 0.35 14.92
N GLU A 23 36.08 0.63 13.78
CA GLU A 23 36.05 1.98 13.23
C GLU A 23 34.98 2.78 13.97
N VAL A 24 35.44 3.72 14.81
CA VAL A 24 34.57 4.65 15.53
C VAL A 24 34.15 5.74 14.55
N VAL A 25 32.92 5.67 14.06
CA VAL A 25 32.31 6.76 13.29
C VAL A 25 32.07 7.93 14.23
N THR A 26 32.86 8.99 14.09
CA THR A 26 32.68 10.24 14.82
C THR A 26 31.43 10.96 14.31
N GLY A 27 30.37 10.94 15.13
CA GLY A 27 29.08 11.57 14.89
C GLY A 27 28.20 11.45 16.15
N PRO A 28 26.97 11.99 16.18
CA PRO A 28 26.07 11.86 17.33
C PRO A 28 25.97 10.38 17.77
N THR A 29 26.52 10.08 18.94
CA THR A 29 26.68 8.72 19.45
C THR A 29 25.33 8.19 19.94
N GLY A 30 24.58 7.56 19.04
CA GLY A 30 23.30 6.91 19.37
C GLY A 30 22.55 6.42 18.13
N ARG A 31 21.55 5.54 18.34
CA ARG A 31 20.57 5.22 17.29
C ARG A 31 19.70 6.46 17.05
N ARG A 32 19.95 7.16 15.95
CA ARG A 32 19.15 8.33 15.53
C ARG A 32 17.67 7.94 15.49
N ARG A 33 16.86 8.54 16.37
CA ARG A 33 15.40 8.42 16.34
C ARG A 33 14.85 9.44 15.36
N TRP A 34 14.06 8.94 14.42
CA TRP A 34 13.39 9.76 13.42
C TRP A 34 11.96 10.03 13.89
N PRO A 35 11.55 11.29 14.03
CA PRO A 35 10.16 11.60 14.34
C PRO A 35 9.27 11.22 13.15
N GLU A 36 8.00 10.93 13.43
CA GLU A 36 7.11 10.28 12.47
C GLU A 36 6.89 11.10 11.20
N HIS A 37 6.64 12.40 11.35
CA HIS A 37 6.51 13.34 10.24
C HIS A 37 7.76 13.39 9.35
N VAL A 38 8.96 13.22 9.92
CA VAL A 38 10.20 13.20 9.14
C VAL A 38 10.34 11.89 8.37
N LYS A 39 10.00 10.74 8.97
CA LYS A 39 9.97 9.47 8.23
C LYS A 39 8.98 9.55 7.06
N ALA A 40 7.77 10.05 7.31
CA ALA A 40 6.74 10.20 6.30
C ALA A 40 7.20 11.10 5.15
N ALA A 41 7.80 12.26 5.44
CA ALA A 41 8.34 13.16 4.42
C ALA A 41 9.41 12.49 3.54
N MET A 42 10.32 11.72 4.15
CA MET A 42 11.34 10.98 3.40
C MET A 42 10.71 9.89 2.53
N VAL A 43 9.76 9.15 3.07
CA VAL A 43 9.05 8.10 2.35
C VAL A 43 8.31 8.69 1.14
N LEU A 44 7.59 9.81 1.29
CA LEU A 44 6.93 10.53 0.19
C LEU A 44 7.91 10.96 -0.90
N GLU A 45 9.09 11.47 -0.51
CA GLU A 45 10.12 11.85 -1.48
C GLU A 45 10.54 10.67 -2.36
N THR A 46 10.57 9.44 -1.81
CA THR A 46 10.89 8.24 -2.58
C THR A 46 9.78 7.75 -3.51
N PHE A 47 8.56 8.26 -3.37
CA PHE A 47 7.42 7.90 -4.22
C PHE A 47 7.25 8.83 -5.44
N ARG A 48 8.07 9.89 -5.55
CA ARG A 48 8.11 10.72 -6.75
C ARG A 48 8.73 9.96 -7.92
N ASP A 49 8.20 10.20 -9.11
CA ASP A 49 8.69 9.58 -10.34
C ASP A 49 10.18 9.87 -10.56
N GLY A 50 10.93 8.83 -10.93
CA GLY A 50 12.37 8.92 -11.24
C GLY A 50 13.29 9.04 -10.01
N VAL A 51 12.77 9.02 -8.78
CA VAL A 51 13.60 9.13 -7.57
C VAL A 51 14.09 7.76 -7.09
N SER A 52 15.41 7.63 -6.96
CA SER A 52 16.04 6.45 -6.36
C SER A 52 16.02 6.51 -4.84
N VAL A 53 15.63 5.41 -4.20
CA VAL A 53 15.67 5.25 -2.73
C VAL A 53 17.08 5.48 -2.19
N SER A 54 18.12 5.02 -2.91
CA SER A 54 19.51 5.18 -2.49
C SER A 54 19.96 6.64 -2.45
N ASP A 55 19.46 7.47 -3.36
CA ASP A 55 19.82 8.89 -3.39
C ASP A 55 19.09 9.66 -2.29
N VAL A 56 17.83 9.34 -2.01
CA VAL A 56 17.09 9.90 -0.87
C VAL A 56 17.77 9.49 0.45
N ALA A 57 18.17 8.23 0.57
CA ALA A 57 18.88 7.72 1.74
C ALA A 57 20.19 8.49 1.98
N ARG A 58 20.99 8.71 0.93
CA ARG A 58 22.24 9.48 0.98
C ARG A 58 21.99 10.95 1.36
N LYS A 59 20.98 11.57 0.75
CA LYS A 59 20.58 12.96 1.01
C LYS A 59 20.21 13.20 2.48
N HIS A 60 19.54 12.23 3.10
CA HIS A 60 19.03 12.35 4.47
C HIS A 60 19.94 11.71 5.54
N GLY A 61 21.03 11.06 5.13
CA GLY A 61 21.90 10.31 6.04
C GLY A 61 21.17 9.14 6.72
N VAL A 62 20.24 8.51 6.00
CA VAL A 62 19.52 7.30 6.41
C VAL A 62 20.11 6.10 5.67
N SER A 63 20.08 4.91 6.27
CA SER A 63 20.46 3.71 5.54
C SER A 63 19.35 3.30 4.55
N ALA A 64 19.72 2.90 3.33
CA ALA A 64 18.74 2.45 2.34
C ALA A 64 17.82 1.33 2.85
N PRO A 65 18.31 0.30 3.59
CA PRO A 65 17.44 -0.73 4.17
C PRO A 65 16.36 -0.18 5.13
N GLN A 66 16.72 0.82 5.94
CA GLN A 66 15.77 1.47 6.86
C GLN A 66 14.68 2.23 6.10
N LEU A 67 15.06 2.92 5.01
CA LEU A 67 14.11 3.63 4.17
C LEU A 67 13.19 2.66 3.41
N HIS A 68 13.69 1.51 2.97
CA HIS A 68 12.84 0.44 2.41
C HIS A 68 11.85 -0.13 3.44
N ALA A 69 12.28 -0.33 4.68
CA ALA A 69 11.38 -0.78 5.76
C ALA A 69 10.26 0.23 6.01
N TRP A 70 10.56 1.53 6.01
CA TRP A 70 9.53 2.57 6.15
C TRP A 70 8.58 2.66 4.95
N ARG A 71 9.08 2.51 3.72
CA ARG A 71 8.21 2.41 2.53
C ARG A 71 7.24 1.24 2.63
N ARG A 72 7.69 0.11 3.17
CA ARG A 72 6.84 -1.06 3.41
C ARG A 72 5.79 -0.77 4.48
N ALA A 73 6.20 -0.21 5.62
CA ALA A 73 5.29 0.18 6.70
C ALA A 73 4.22 1.18 6.22
N ALA A 74 4.58 2.14 5.36
CA ALA A 74 3.63 3.07 4.75
C ALA A 74 2.60 2.36 3.87
N ARG A 75 3.01 1.37 3.06
CA ARG A 75 2.09 0.56 2.25
C ARG A 75 1.17 -0.34 3.09
N GLU A 76 1.63 -0.76 4.26
CA GLU A 76 0.88 -1.59 5.20
C GLU A 76 0.02 -0.74 6.16
N GLY A 77 0.02 0.60 6.04
CA GLY A 77 -0.73 1.51 6.92
C GLY A 77 -0.18 1.61 8.36
N LEU A 78 1.02 1.09 8.60
CA LEU A 78 1.68 1.09 9.92
C LEU A 78 2.48 2.37 10.19
N LEU A 79 2.74 3.15 9.13
CA LEU A 79 3.39 4.45 9.20
C LEU A 79 2.34 5.55 8.98
N PRO A 80 2.11 6.47 9.93
CA PRO A 80 1.26 7.64 9.73
C PRO A 80 1.77 8.47 8.55
N MET A 81 1.04 8.47 7.44
CA MET A 81 1.33 9.28 6.27
C MET A 81 0.35 10.46 6.21
N PRO A 82 0.80 11.66 5.81
CA PRO A 82 -0.12 12.72 5.45
C PRO A 82 -0.89 12.28 4.19
N GLU A 83 -2.21 12.42 4.25
CA GLU A 83 -3.28 12.10 3.27
C GLU A 83 -2.88 11.25 2.05
N ASP A 84 -3.57 10.10 1.89
CA ASP A 84 -3.30 9.03 0.91
C ASP A 84 -3.16 9.49 -0.55
N GLU A 85 -3.71 10.66 -0.89
CA GLU A 85 -3.59 11.29 -2.22
C GLU A 85 -2.13 11.51 -2.63
N ALA A 86 -1.22 11.76 -1.69
CA ALA A 86 0.20 12.01 -1.97
C ALA A 86 0.95 10.76 -2.47
N LEU A 87 0.42 9.57 -2.22
CA LEU A 87 1.06 8.31 -2.58
C LEU A 87 0.58 7.76 -3.93
N GLY A 88 -0.56 8.24 -4.45
CA GLY A 88 -1.13 7.75 -5.72
C GLY A 88 -1.36 6.23 -5.74
N LEU A 89 -1.39 5.59 -4.56
CA LEU A 89 -1.49 4.15 -4.44
C LEU A 89 -2.95 3.75 -4.61
N ILE A 90 -3.25 3.12 -5.74
CA ILE A 90 -4.54 2.47 -5.94
C ILE A 90 -4.50 1.15 -5.13
N PRO A 91 -5.44 0.92 -4.20
CA PRO A 91 -5.51 -0.34 -3.47
C PRO A 91 -5.79 -1.48 -4.45
N ILE A 92 -4.85 -2.41 -4.60
CA ILE A 92 -5.06 -3.65 -5.33
C ILE A 92 -5.71 -4.67 -4.40
N VAL A 93 -7.01 -4.87 -4.56
CA VAL A 93 -7.73 -5.95 -3.88
C VAL A 93 -7.36 -7.24 -4.62
N VAL A 94 -6.54 -8.08 -3.98
CA VAL A 94 -6.38 -9.46 -4.43
C VAL A 94 -7.70 -10.15 -4.09
N ALA A 95 -8.54 -10.36 -5.11
CA ALA A 95 -9.66 -11.29 -4.96
C ALA A 95 -9.04 -12.62 -4.54
N ASP A 96 -9.37 -13.07 -3.33
CA ASP A 96 -8.84 -14.30 -2.78
C ASP A 96 -9.08 -15.39 -3.81
N GLY A 97 -8.00 -16.03 -4.26
CA GLY A 97 -8.01 -17.12 -5.22
C GLY A 97 -8.59 -18.36 -4.55
N GLY A 98 -9.86 -18.29 -4.18
CA GLY A 98 -10.65 -19.39 -3.67
C GLY A 98 -10.88 -20.39 -4.78
N GLN A 99 -9.99 -21.37 -4.85
CA GLN A 99 -10.27 -22.77 -5.19
C GLN A 99 -11.05 -23.02 -6.49
N SER A 100 -10.39 -23.71 -7.43
CA SER A 100 -11.07 -24.55 -8.41
C SER A 100 -12.08 -25.47 -7.71
N GLY A 101 -13.36 -25.11 -7.78
CA GLY A 101 -14.50 -25.85 -7.26
C GLY A 101 -15.77 -25.11 -7.69
N GLY A 102 -16.42 -25.60 -8.73
CA GLY A 102 -17.43 -24.87 -9.51
C GLY A 102 -18.61 -24.31 -8.71
N GLY A 103 -18.97 -23.07 -9.05
CA GLY A 103 -20.23 -22.41 -8.73
C GLY A 103 -20.44 -21.33 -9.77
N GLY A 104 -21.51 -21.43 -10.55
CA GLY A 104 -21.71 -20.78 -11.84
C GLY A 104 -21.37 -19.29 -11.86
N SER A 105 -20.80 -18.86 -12.99
CA SER A 105 -20.67 -17.46 -13.33
C SER A 105 -21.96 -16.73 -13.03
N ASP A 106 -21.91 -15.74 -12.15
CA ASP A 106 -22.92 -14.67 -12.09
C ASP A 106 -22.72 -13.75 -13.31
N ALA A 107 -22.67 -14.34 -14.51
CA ALA A 107 -22.59 -13.64 -15.78
C ALA A 107 -23.98 -13.11 -16.10
N CYS A 108 -24.35 -12.05 -15.39
CA CYS A 108 -25.57 -11.31 -15.67
C CYS A 108 -25.37 -10.48 -16.95
N LEU A 109 -26.19 -10.71 -17.97
CA LEU A 109 -26.26 -9.88 -19.16
C LEU A 109 -27.33 -8.81 -18.94
N THR A 110 -26.96 -7.54 -19.11
CA THR A 110 -27.91 -6.42 -19.00
C THR A 110 -28.44 -6.07 -20.38
N LEU A 111 -29.76 -6.10 -20.55
CA LEU A 111 -30.47 -5.65 -21.75
C LEU A 111 -31.15 -4.31 -21.47
N GLU A 112 -30.94 -3.33 -22.35
CA GLU A 112 -31.65 -2.06 -22.29
C GLU A 112 -32.66 -2.00 -23.44
N ILE A 113 -33.93 -1.76 -23.13
CA ILE A 113 -35.02 -1.57 -24.09
C ILE A 113 -35.71 -0.25 -23.75
N GLY A 114 -35.41 0.82 -24.50
CA GLY A 114 -35.91 2.15 -24.19
C GLY A 114 -35.40 2.66 -22.84
N ASP A 115 -36.31 2.97 -21.92
CA ASP A 115 -36.05 3.37 -20.54
C ASP A 115 -36.06 2.18 -19.54
N VAL A 116 -36.32 0.97 -20.03
CA VAL A 116 -36.39 -0.25 -19.20
C VAL A 116 -35.08 -1.02 -19.25
N ARG A 117 -34.52 -1.32 -18.08
CA ARG A 117 -33.34 -2.17 -17.90
C ARG A 117 -33.73 -3.55 -17.40
N ILE A 118 -33.28 -4.60 -18.10
CA ILE A 118 -33.54 -5.99 -17.76
C ILE A 118 -32.21 -6.67 -17.42
N LEU A 119 -32.14 -7.25 -16.23
CA LEU A 119 -31.01 -8.06 -15.77
C LEU A 119 -31.30 -9.53 -16.08
N VAL A 120 -30.45 -10.16 -16.91
CA VAL A 120 -30.60 -11.55 -17.35
C VAL A 120 -29.49 -12.38 -16.71
N PRO A 121 -29.80 -13.27 -15.76
CA PRO A 121 -28.82 -14.19 -15.18
C PRO A 121 -28.16 -15.09 -16.23
N ALA A 122 -26.96 -15.61 -15.94
CA ALA A 122 -26.21 -16.47 -16.87
C ALA A 122 -26.96 -17.76 -17.29
N VAL A 123 -27.82 -18.25 -16.40
CA VAL A 123 -28.70 -19.39 -16.65
C VAL A 123 -30.13 -18.88 -16.64
N PHE A 124 -30.73 -18.80 -17.82
CA PHE A 124 -32.12 -18.38 -18.00
C PHE A 124 -32.82 -19.27 -19.01
N ASP A 125 -34.15 -19.40 -18.87
CA ASP A 125 -34.97 -20.05 -19.88
C ASP A 125 -35.23 -19.07 -21.05
N PRO A 126 -34.81 -19.40 -22.29
CA PRO A 126 -34.97 -18.50 -23.44
C PRO A 126 -36.43 -18.20 -23.77
N VAL A 127 -37.35 -19.14 -23.50
CA VAL A 127 -38.78 -18.93 -23.72
C VAL A 127 -39.35 -17.92 -22.73
N HIS A 128 -38.95 -18.00 -21.45
CA HIS A 128 -39.33 -17.04 -20.42
C HIS A 128 -38.77 -15.64 -20.71
N LEU A 129 -37.49 -15.51 -21.09
CA LEU A 129 -36.91 -14.21 -21.46
C LEU A 129 -37.66 -13.59 -22.65
N GLY A 130 -38.00 -14.39 -23.66
CA GLY A 130 -38.79 -13.92 -24.81
C GLY A 130 -40.16 -13.37 -24.41
N ARG A 131 -40.84 -14.00 -23.44
CA ARG A 131 -42.13 -13.50 -22.90
C ARG A 131 -41.97 -12.18 -22.17
N VAL A 132 -40.92 -12.04 -21.36
CA VAL A 132 -40.62 -10.79 -20.63
C VAL A 132 -40.32 -9.66 -21.61
N ILE A 133 -39.49 -9.90 -22.62
CA ILE A 133 -39.17 -8.90 -23.65
C ILE A 133 -40.43 -8.51 -24.44
N ALA A 134 -41.26 -9.47 -24.83
CA ALA A 134 -42.51 -9.20 -25.54
C ALA A 134 -43.50 -8.39 -24.68
N ALA A 135 -43.61 -8.72 -23.40
CA ALA A 135 -44.46 -8.00 -22.45
C ALA A 135 -43.98 -6.55 -22.26
N VAL A 136 -42.68 -6.34 -22.04
CA VAL A 136 -42.07 -5.00 -21.93
C VAL A 136 -42.32 -4.18 -23.20
N ARG A 137 -42.14 -4.78 -24.38
CA ARG A 137 -42.40 -4.09 -25.66
C ARG A 137 -43.88 -3.76 -25.89
N SER A 138 -44.81 -4.54 -25.34
CA SER A 138 -46.25 -4.28 -25.47
C SER A 138 -46.79 -3.26 -24.46
N ALA A 139 -46.02 -2.99 -23.41
CA ALA A 139 -46.36 -2.04 -22.36
C ALA A 139 -45.78 -0.63 -22.60
N ALA A 140 -44.87 -0.49 -23.57
CA ALA A 140 -44.34 0.77 -24.09
C ALA A 140 -45.07 1.18 -25.37
#